data_AF-A0A9E4F0X0-F1
#
_entry.id   AF-A0A9E4F0X0-F1
#
_cell.length_a   1.000
_cell.length_b   1.000
_cell.length_c   1.000
_cell.angle_alpha   90.00
_cell.angle_beta   90.00
_cell.angle_gamma   90.00
#
_symmetry.space_group_name_H-M   'P 1'
#
loop_
_entity.id
_entity.type
_entity.pdbx_description
1 polymer ?
#
loop_
_entity_poly.entity_id
_entity_poly.type
_entity_poly.pdbx_seq_one_letter_code
_entity_poly.pdbx_strand_id
1 'polypeptide(L)'
;MNHGQLFRDECDDASIAEVAEVLDDPKQAGILDSADRAMLAYAEKITHTPHQMEEADLERLRRVGFSEENIVDIIAGATYRNFANTINYAFGHVEQNPEGPEELNAAIERLKRKIRGQ
;
A
#
# COMPACT_ATOMS: atom_id res chain seq x y z
N MET A 1 -10.14 6.81 12.39
CA MET A 1 -9.48 7.72 11.43
C MET A 1 -9.14 6.89 10.20
N ASN A 2 -9.69 7.22 9.03
CA ASN A 2 -9.42 6.46 7.82
C ASN A 2 -8.03 6.86 7.31
N HIS A 3 -7.06 5.96 7.40
CA HIS A 3 -5.67 6.24 7.00
C HIS A 3 -5.53 6.59 5.50
N GLY A 4 -6.52 6.23 4.67
CA GLY A 4 -6.56 6.66 3.28
C GLY A 4 -6.85 8.16 3.11
N GLN A 5 -7.52 8.79 4.07
CA GLN A 5 -7.72 10.23 4.09
C GLN A 5 -6.45 10.96 4.54
N LEU A 6 -5.79 10.48 5.60
CA LEU A 6 -4.47 10.98 6.02
C LEU A 6 -3.42 10.90 4.90
N PHE A 7 -3.38 9.80 4.14
CA PHE A 7 -2.48 9.69 3.00
C PHE A 7 -2.77 10.76 1.92
N ARG A 8 -4.04 11.14 1.71
CA ARG A 8 -4.38 12.21 0.77
C ARG A 8 -4.04 13.60 1.32
N ASP A 9 -4.25 13.81 2.62
CA ASP A 9 -4.03 15.08 3.28
C ASP A 9 -2.52 15.40 3.42
N GLU A 10 -1.66 14.38 3.48
CA GLU A 10 -0.20 14.51 3.56
C GLU A 10 0.50 14.43 2.18
N CYS A 11 -0.19 13.96 1.14
CA CYS A 11 0.31 14.00 -0.24
C CYS A 11 0.04 15.38 -0.86
N ASP A 12 0.72 16.42 -0.35
CA ASP A 12 0.57 17.81 -0.84
C ASP A 12 0.89 17.98 -2.33
N ASP A 13 1.71 17.09 -2.91
CA ASP A 13 2.21 17.20 -4.29
C ASP A 13 1.56 16.21 -5.28
N ALA A 14 0.73 15.26 -4.83
CA ALA A 14 0.14 14.25 -5.72
C ALA A 14 -1.31 14.56 -6.07
N SER A 15 -1.63 14.59 -7.36
CA SER A 15 -3.01 14.69 -7.83
C SER A 15 -3.80 13.42 -7.50
N ILE A 16 -5.13 13.56 -7.39
CA ILE A 16 -6.03 12.42 -7.21
C ILE A 16 -5.88 11.37 -8.32
N ALA A 17 -5.57 11.80 -9.54
CA ALA A 17 -5.33 10.90 -10.67
C ALA A 17 -4.08 10.03 -10.46
N GLU A 18 -2.99 10.63 -9.96
CA GLU A 18 -1.75 9.93 -9.65
C GLU A 18 -1.95 8.94 -8.49
N VAL A 19 -2.67 9.34 -7.44
CA VAL A 19 -3.03 8.44 -6.34
C VAL A 19 -3.90 7.27 -6.83
N ALA A 20 -4.85 7.53 -7.73
CA ALA A 20 -5.68 6.49 -8.33
C ALA A 20 -4.87 5.52 -9.19
N GLU A 21 -3.86 6.02 -9.93
CA GLU A 21 -2.94 5.19 -10.72
C GLU A 21 -2.12 4.25 -9.83
N VAL A 22 -1.60 4.76 -8.71
CA VAL A 22 -0.89 3.95 -7.70
C VAL A 22 -1.77 2.85 -7.14
N LEU A 23 -3.04 3.13 -6.84
CA LEU A 23 -3.97 2.11 -6.33
C LEU A 23 -4.36 1.06 -7.38
N ASP A 24 -4.42 1.43 -8.65
CA ASP A 24 -4.73 0.52 -9.73
C ASP A 24 -3.58 -0.45 -10.03
N ASP A 25 -2.37 0.07 -10.21
CA ASP A 25 -1.16 -0.71 -10.45
C ASP A 25 0.10 0.04 -10.01
N PRO A 26 0.58 -0.20 -8.77
CA PRO A 26 1.81 0.41 -8.27
C PRO A 26 3.03 0.16 -9.16
N LYS A 27 3.06 -0.92 -9.94
CA LYS A 27 4.21 -1.28 -10.78
C LYS A 27 4.28 -0.44 -12.06
N GLN A 28 3.16 0.15 -12.47
CA GLN A 28 3.07 0.98 -13.68
C GLN A 28 2.87 2.47 -13.36
N ALA A 29 2.47 2.83 -12.14
CA ALA A 29 2.13 4.20 -11.78
C ALA A 29 3.26 5.21 -12.03
N GLY A 30 3.07 6.19 -12.90
CA GLY A 30 4.14 7.06 -13.40
C GLY A 30 4.83 7.94 -12.35
N ILE A 31 4.10 8.31 -11.29
CA ILE A 31 4.61 9.15 -10.19
C ILE A 31 5.65 8.44 -9.30
N LEU A 32 5.68 7.10 -9.31
CA LEU A 32 6.54 6.35 -8.41
C LEU A 32 7.94 6.11 -9.00
N ASP A 33 8.95 6.40 -8.19
CA ASP A 33 10.33 6.07 -8.53
C ASP A 33 10.66 4.58 -8.24
N SER A 34 11.93 4.19 -8.42
CA SER A 34 12.36 2.82 -8.15
C SER A 34 12.31 2.44 -6.67
N ALA A 35 12.52 3.39 -5.76
CA ALA A 35 12.50 3.15 -4.34
C ALA A 35 11.08 2.92 -3.85
N ASP A 36 10.13 3.78 -4.26
CA ASP A 36 8.71 3.64 -3.96
C ASP A 36 8.15 2.29 -4.44
N ARG A 37 8.47 1.89 -5.67
CA ARG A 37 8.03 0.60 -6.21
C ARG A 37 8.59 -0.58 -5.44
N ALA A 38 9.85 -0.52 -5.01
CA ALA A 38 10.46 -1.57 -4.21
C ALA A 38 9.82 -1.66 -2.81
N MET A 39 9.55 -0.52 -2.17
CA MET A 39 8.83 -0.45 -0.90
C MET A 39 7.44 -1.06 -1.02
N LEU A 40 6.65 -0.65 -2.03
CA LEU A 40 5.30 -1.17 -2.22
C LEU A 40 5.29 -2.66 -2.58
N ALA A 41 6.24 -3.14 -3.37
CA ALA A 41 6.39 -4.56 -3.66
C ALA A 41 6.73 -5.38 -2.40
N TYR A 42 7.58 -4.84 -1.51
CA TYR A 42 7.87 -5.46 -0.22
C TYR A 42 6.62 -5.51 0.66
N ALA A 43 5.89 -4.39 0.76
CA ALA A 43 4.65 -4.28 1.55
C ALA A 43 3.56 -5.23 1.04
N GLU A 44 3.41 -5.39 -0.27
CA GLU A 44 2.52 -6.37 -0.90
C GLU A 44 2.91 -7.80 -0.47
N LYS A 45 4.17 -8.19 -0.64
CA LYS A 45 4.65 -9.54 -0.31
C LYS A 45 4.49 -9.88 1.16
N ILE A 46 4.92 -9.02 2.09
CA ILE A 46 4.81 -9.29 3.53
C ILE A 46 3.36 -9.35 4.01
N THR A 47 2.44 -8.65 3.32
CA THR A 47 1.00 -8.70 3.63
C THR A 47 0.36 -10.01 3.18
N HIS A 48 0.69 -10.49 1.98
CA HIS A 48 0.03 -11.65 1.38
C HIS A 48 0.73 -12.99 1.65
N THR A 49 2.06 -13.00 1.65
CA THR A 49 2.87 -14.22 1.80
C THR A 49 4.03 -14.02 2.79
N PRO A 50 3.77 -13.63 4.05
CA PRO A 50 4.83 -13.37 5.04
C PRO A 50 5.75 -14.59 5.27
N HIS A 51 5.24 -15.81 5.11
CA HIS A 51 6.01 -17.05 5.23
C HIS A 51 7.01 -17.29 4.08
N GLN A 52 6.97 -16.49 3.02
CA GLN A 52 7.87 -16.55 1.86
C GLN A 52 8.89 -15.41 1.85
N MET A 53 8.95 -14.60 2.91
CA MET A 53 9.92 -13.51 3.03
C MET A 53 11.33 -14.08 3.18
N GLU A 54 12.29 -13.47 2.50
CA GLU A 54 13.69 -13.88 2.48
C GLU A 54 14.63 -12.67 2.59
N GLU A 55 15.90 -12.90 2.95
CA GLU A 55 16.92 -11.84 3.00
C GLU A 55 17.04 -11.07 1.67
N ALA A 56 16.80 -11.76 0.54
CA ALA A 56 16.81 -11.16 -0.78
C ALA A 56 15.78 -10.02 -0.95
N ASP A 57 14.70 -10.00 -0.16
CA ASP A 57 13.73 -8.92 -0.18
C ASP A 57 14.26 -7.67 0.53
N LEU A 58 15.01 -7.85 1.62
CA LEU A 58 15.71 -6.75 2.31
C LEU A 58 16.81 -6.17 1.43
N GLU A 59 17.59 -7.04 0.78
CA GLU A 59 18.63 -6.62 -0.17
C GLU A 59 18.08 -5.80 -1.34
N ARG A 60 16.86 -6.08 -1.81
CA ARG A 60 16.20 -5.27 -2.83
C ARG A 60 15.92 -3.85 -2.33
N LEU A 61 15.49 -3.68 -1.08
CA LEU A 61 15.28 -2.36 -0.47
C LEU A 61 16.61 -1.60 -0.29
N ARG A 62 17.67 -2.28 0.17
CA ARG A 62 19.00 -1.68 0.30
C ARG A 62 19.54 -1.16 -1.03
N ARG A 63 19.36 -1.93 -2.13
CA ARG A 63 19.85 -1.56 -3.47
C ARG A 63 19.22 -0.29 -4.04
N VAL A 64 18.00 0.04 -3.64
CA VAL A 64 17.32 1.27 -4.07
C VAL A 64 17.58 2.44 -3.12
N GLY A 65 18.44 2.26 -2.10
CA GLY A 65 18.93 3.33 -1.25
C GLY A 65 18.28 3.44 0.12
N PHE A 66 17.39 2.52 0.53
CA PHE A 66 16.84 2.54 1.88
C PHE A 66 17.91 2.17 2.92
N SER A 67 17.96 2.96 4.00
CA SER A 67 18.75 2.62 5.19
C SER A 67 18.09 1.51 6.01
N GLU A 68 18.82 0.90 6.96
CA GLU A 68 18.24 -0.09 7.88
C GLU A 68 17.08 0.50 8.68
N GLU A 69 17.16 1.77 9.09
CA GLU A 69 16.08 2.45 9.80
C GLU A 69 14.82 2.56 8.92
N ASN A 70 14.98 2.95 7.64
CA ASN A 70 13.85 2.99 6.72
C ASN A 70 13.26 1.60 6.48
N ILE A 71 14.08 0.55 6.40
CA ILE A 71 13.61 -0.82 6.23
C ILE A 71 12.77 -1.27 7.44
N VAL A 72 13.20 -0.93 8.66
CA VAL A 72 12.41 -1.18 9.88
C VAL A 72 11.06 -0.45 9.81
N ASP A 73 11.05 0.81 9.39
CA ASP A 73 9.81 1.59 9.25
C ASP A 73 8.85 1.00 8.20
N ILE A 74 9.38 0.54 7.06
CA ILE A 74 8.59 -0.14 6.02
C ILE A 74 7.94 -1.41 6.57
N ILE A 75 8.71 -2.24 7.27
CA ILE A 75 8.20 -3.47 7.90
C ILE A 75 7.14 -3.14 8.94
N ALA A 76 7.42 -2.19 9.84
CA ALA A 76 6.50 -1.78 10.88
C ALA A 76 5.20 -1.22 10.30
N GLY A 77 5.28 -0.35 9.31
CA GLY A 77 4.12 0.26 8.65
C GLY A 77 3.24 -0.77 7.96
N ALA A 78 3.82 -1.70 7.19
CA ALA A 78 3.08 -2.75 6.51
C ALA A 78 2.43 -3.73 7.50
N THR A 79 3.19 -4.24 8.46
CA THR A 79 2.71 -5.26 9.41
C THR A 79 1.69 -4.70 10.40
N TYR A 80 1.88 -3.47 10.88
CA TYR A 80 0.91 -2.79 11.74
C TYR A 80 -0.44 -2.61 11.03
N ARG A 81 -0.42 -2.19 9.75
CA ARG A 81 -1.65 -2.04 8.95
C ARG A 81 -2.36 -3.38 8.80
N ASN A 82 -1.62 -4.46 8.54
CA ASN A 82 -2.21 -5.80 8.43
C ASN A 82 -2.88 -6.24 9.74
N PHE A 83 -2.20 -6.03 10.88
CA PHE A 83 -2.74 -6.31 12.21
C PHE A 83 -4.03 -5.52 12.49
N ALA A 84 -3.98 -4.19 12.30
CA ALA A 84 -5.13 -3.32 12.57
C ALA A 84 -6.32 -3.63 11.65
N ASN A 85 -6.06 -3.87 10.35
CA ASN A 85 -7.09 -4.28 9.40
C ASN A 85 -7.73 -5.61 9.81
N THR A 86 -6.92 -6.59 10.22
CA THR A 86 -7.42 -7.91 10.67
C THR A 86 -8.37 -7.77 11.86
N ILE A 87 -8.03 -6.92 12.83
CA ILE A 87 -8.91 -6.62 13.97
C ILE A 87 -10.24 -6.01 13.50
N ASN A 88 -10.18 -5.02 12.61
CA ASN A 88 -11.39 -4.37 12.08
C ASN A 88 -12.29 -5.37 11.34
N TYR A 89 -11.70 -6.27 10.53
CA TYR A 89 -12.43 -7.37 9.90
C TYR A 89 -13.06 -8.30 10.93
N ALA A 90 -12.33 -8.68 11.98
CA ALA A 90 -12.84 -9.57 13.02
C ALA A 90 -14.02 -8.97 13.80
N PHE A 91 -14.03 -7.66 14.04
CA PHE A 91 -15.14 -6.95 14.66
C PHE A 91 -16.28 -6.58 13.70
N GLY A 92 -16.12 -6.80 12.39
CA GLY A 92 -17.08 -6.37 11.38
C GLY A 92 -17.13 -4.85 11.18
N HIS A 93 -16.12 -4.11 11.63
CA HIS A 93 -16.02 -2.65 11.52
C HIS A 93 -15.34 -2.21 10.21
N VAL A 94 -15.67 -2.88 9.11
CA VAL A 94 -15.08 -2.59 7.81
C VAL A 94 -15.95 -1.58 7.08
N GLU A 95 -15.40 -0.40 6.86
CA GLU A 95 -16.03 0.64 6.05
C GLU A 95 -16.23 0.13 4.61
N GLN A 96 -17.49 -0.10 4.24
CA GLN A 96 -17.85 -0.70 2.95
C GLN A 96 -17.85 0.33 1.81
N ASN A 97 -18.06 1.60 2.16
CA ASN A 97 -18.19 2.70 1.22
C ASN A 97 -16.98 3.63 1.35
N PRO A 98 -16.10 3.69 0.35
CA PRO A 98 -15.00 4.64 0.38
C PRO A 98 -15.54 6.08 0.27
N GLU A 99 -15.11 6.95 1.18
CA GLU A 99 -15.32 8.40 1.08
C GLU A 99 -14.17 9.03 0.28
N GLY A 100 -14.49 9.85 -0.73
CA GLY A 100 -13.51 10.55 -1.56
C GLY A 100 -13.99 10.85 -2.99
N PRO A 101 -13.12 11.45 -3.83
CA PRO A 101 -13.40 11.74 -5.24
C PRO A 101 -13.79 10.50 -6.06
N GLU A 102 -14.58 10.70 -7.13
CA GLU A 102 -15.11 9.60 -7.95
C GLU A 102 -14.01 8.75 -8.59
N GLU A 103 -12.93 9.37 -9.05
CA GLU A 103 -11.81 8.69 -9.69
C GLU A 103 -11.13 7.72 -8.72
N LEU A 104 -10.99 8.14 -7.46
CA LEU A 104 -10.40 7.33 -6.40
C LEU A 104 -11.30 6.15 -6.02
N ASN A 105 -12.60 6.40 -5.88
CA ASN A 105 -13.58 5.35 -5.59
C ASN A 105 -13.62 4.31 -6.72
N ALA A 106 -13.52 4.77 -7.97
CA ALA A 106 -13.45 3.88 -9.13
C ALA A 106 -12.18 3.01 -9.12
N ALA A 107 -11.02 3.56 -8.75
CA ALA A 107 -9.77 2.81 -8.58
C ALA A 107 -9.88 1.77 -7.46
N ILE A 108 -10.45 2.14 -6.31
CA ILE A 108 -10.70 1.21 -5.20
C ILE A 108 -11.60 0.05 -5.65
N GLU A 109 -12.67 0.30 -6.41
CA GLU A 109 -13.54 -0.77 -6.92
C GLU A 109 -12.84 -1.66 -7.96
N ARG A 110 -11.96 -1.10 -8.81
CA ARG A 110 -11.10 -1.91 -9.69
C ARG A 110 -10.16 -2.81 -8.89
N LEU A 111 -9.48 -2.28 -7.87
CA LEU A 111 -8.61 -3.03 -6.99
C LEU A 111 -9.37 -4.16 -6.25
N LYS A 112 -10.53 -3.85 -5.67
CA LYS A 112 -11.39 -4.84 -5.01
C LYS A 112 -11.80 -5.99 -5.94
N ARG A 113 -12.03 -5.71 -7.23
CA ARG A 113 -12.34 -6.74 -8.23
C ARG A 113 -11.11 -7.60 -8.56
N LYS A 114 -9.93 -7.00 -8.70
CA LYS A 114 -8.67 -7.72 -8.93
C LYS A 114 -8.38 -8.71 -7.80
N ILE A 115 -8.50 -8.25 -6.54
CA ILE A 115 -8.23 -9.07 -5.35
C ILE A 115 -9.25 -10.23 -5.22
N ARG A 116 -10.55 -9.98 -5.49
CA ARG A 116 -11.58 -11.03 -5.44
C ARG A 116 -11.49 -12.06 -6.57
N GLY A 117 -10.78 -11.75 -7.66
CA GLY A 117 -10.59 -12.63 -8.81
C GLY A 117 -9.29 -13.45 -8.78
N GLN A 118 -8.46 -13.27 -7.76
CA GLN A 118 -7.26 -14.06 -7.46
C GLN A 118 -7.57 -15.14 -6.43
#